data_AF-A0A9P5NAD7-F1
#
_entry.id   AF-A0A9P5NAD7-F1
#
_cell.length_a   1.000
_cell.length_b   1.000
_cell.length_c   1.000
_cell.angle_alpha   90.00
_cell.angle_beta   90.00
_cell.angle_gamma   90.00
#
_symmetry.space_group_name_H-M   'P 1'
#
loop_
_entity.id
_entity.type
_entity.pdbx_description
1 polymer ?
#
loop_
_entity_poly.entity_id
_entity_poly.type
_entity_poly.pdbx_seq_one_letter_code
_entity_poly.pdbx_strand_id
1 'polypeptide(L)'
;DAYHYINHCLQDYLCQTYCNPAPANNVAPNLVIVEYDSNGQPYGHWAFNTQVCEQLNAWLGGYQSIAKQMTPGNFNWFIHVILFYHTKYTIKKQQKK
;
A
#
# COMPACT_ATOMS: atom_id res chain seq x y z
N ASP A 1 -0.71 -11.03 7.18
CA ASP A 1 0.63 -10.48 7.40
C ASP A 1 1.25 -11.20 8.59
N ALA A 2 2.35 -11.94 8.38
CA ALA A 2 3.03 -12.66 9.45
C ALA A 2 3.65 -11.71 10.50
N TYR A 3 4.01 -10.49 10.11
CA TYR A 3 4.57 -9.47 11.01
C TYR A 3 3.49 -8.88 11.94
N HIS A 4 2.28 -8.70 11.42
CA HIS A 4 1.14 -8.21 12.19
C HIS A 4 0.80 -9.11 13.39
N TYR A 5 0.76 -10.44 13.19
CA TYR A 5 0.43 -11.40 14.25
C TYR A 5 1.56 -11.71 15.24
N ILE A 6 2.78 -11.22 14.97
CA ILE A 6 3.90 -11.29 15.91
C ILE A 6 3.80 -10.18 16.96
N ASN A 7 3.24 -9.03 16.60
CA ASN A 7 3.20 -7.84 17.45
C ASN A 7 1.80 -7.52 17.99
N HIS A 8 0.75 -8.11 17.42
CA HIS A 8 -0.64 -7.90 17.85
C HIS A 8 -1.33 -9.23 18.16
N CYS A 9 -2.08 -9.25 19.27
CA CYS A 9 -2.92 -10.38 19.64
C CYS A 9 -4.24 -10.35 18.85
N LEU A 10 -4.57 -11.46 18.18
CA LEU A 10 -5.81 -11.64 17.41
C LEU A 10 -7.10 -11.43 18.22
N GLN A 11 -7.04 -11.59 19.54
CA GLN A 11 -8.18 -11.44 20.45
C GLN A 11 -8.30 -10.02 21.02
N ASP A 12 -7.32 -9.14 20.76
CA ASP A 12 -7.37 -7.76 21.22
C ASP A 12 -8.44 -7.00 20.44
N TYR A 13 -9.36 -6.38 21.18
CA TYR A 13 -10.41 -5.54 20.65
C TYR A 13 -9.86 -4.43 19.74
N LEU A 14 -8.74 -3.79 20.11
CA LEU A 14 -8.12 -2.74 19.30
C LEU A 14 -7.56 -3.31 17.98
N CYS A 15 -6.95 -4.49 18.02
CA CYS A 15 -6.45 -5.17 16.83
C CYS A 15 -7.59 -5.56 15.89
N GLN A 16 -8.68 -6.11 16.42
CA GLN A 16 -9.85 -6.47 15.62
C GLN A 16 -10.56 -5.25 15.03
N THR A 17 -10.56 -4.13 15.76
CA THR A 17 -11.24 -2.90 15.34
C THR A 17 -10.46 -2.15 14.26
N TYR A 18 -9.13 -2.05 14.40
CA TYR A 18 -8.32 -1.14 13.58
C TYR A 18 -7.33 -1.84 12.65
N CYS A 19 -6.98 -3.09 12.92
CA CYS A 19 -5.97 -3.81 12.15
C CYS A 19 -6.51 -5.00 11.39
N ASN A 20 -7.78 -5.39 11.59
CA ASN A 20 -8.41 -6.45 10.82
C ASN A 20 -8.50 -6.01 9.35
N PRO A 21 -7.73 -6.62 8.43
CA PRO A 21 -7.62 -6.09 7.08
C PRO A 21 -8.94 -6.27 6.28
N ALA A 22 -9.70 -7.33 6.55
CA ALA A 22 -10.86 -7.69 5.74
C ALA A 22 -12.08 -7.98 6.61
N PRO A 23 -12.99 -7.02 6.81
CA PRO A 23 -14.34 -7.36 7.12
C PRO A 23 -15.01 -7.67 5.77
N ALA A 24 -15.30 -8.95 5.53
CA ALA A 24 -16.25 -9.39 4.49
C ALA A 24 -17.68 -8.78 4.67
N ASN A 25 -17.81 -7.80 5.56
CA ASN A 25 -19.02 -7.22 6.12
C ASN A 25 -19.13 -5.71 5.75
N ASN A 26 -18.38 -5.22 4.75
CA ASN A 26 -18.40 -3.82 4.29
C ASN A 26 -18.03 -2.74 5.35
N VAL A 27 -17.37 -3.10 6.44
CA VAL A 27 -16.96 -2.14 7.49
C VAL A 27 -15.76 -1.28 7.05
N ALA A 28 -15.01 -1.74 6.04
CA ALA A 28 -13.87 -1.04 5.47
C ALA A 28 -14.01 -0.85 3.94
N PRO A 29 -15.03 -0.10 3.48
CA PRO A 29 -15.33 0.08 2.05
C PRO A 29 -14.19 0.80 1.29
N ASN A 30 -13.31 1.48 2.02
CA ASN A 30 -12.14 2.16 1.48
C ASN A 30 -10.99 1.20 1.15
N LEU A 31 -11.03 -0.03 1.69
CA LEU A 31 -9.96 -1.03 1.63
C LEU A 31 -10.35 -2.24 0.78
N VAL A 32 -11.64 -2.60 0.76
CA VAL A 32 -12.19 -3.70 -0.02
C VAL A 32 -13.36 -3.18 -0.87
N ILE A 33 -13.23 -3.30 -2.19
CA ILE A 33 -14.29 -3.03 -3.15
C ILE A 33 -14.94 -4.39 -3.50
N VAL A 34 -16.26 -4.39 -3.71
CA VAL A 34 -16.99 -5.60 -4.10
C VAL A 34 -17.06 -5.66 -5.62
N GLU A 35 -16.49 -6.71 -6.21
CA GLU A 35 -16.62 -7.05 -7.63
C GLU A 35 -17.48 -8.30 -7.78
N TYR A 36 -17.98 -8.55 -9.00
CA TYR A 36 -18.77 -9.73 -9.31
C TYR A 36 -17.98 -10.63 -10.25
N ASP A 37 -17.91 -11.92 -9.93
CA ASP A 37 -17.28 -12.89 -10.81
C ASP A 37 -18.13 -13.12 -12.08
N SER A 38 -17.61 -13.95 -13.00
CA SER A 38 -18.32 -14.31 -14.24
C SER A 38 -19.67 -15.00 -14.01
N ASN A 39 -19.91 -15.51 -12.80
CA ASN A 39 -21.14 -16.17 -12.39
C ASN A 39 -22.08 -15.22 -11.62
N GLY A 40 -21.72 -13.95 -11.49
CA GLY A 40 -22.48 -12.93 -10.76
C GLY A 40 -22.39 -13.04 -9.24
N GLN A 41 -21.40 -13.76 -8.69
CA GLN A 41 -21.18 -13.84 -7.25
C GLN A 41 -20.29 -12.68 -6.76
N PRO A 42 -20.69 -11.97 -5.69
CA PRO A 42 -19.88 -10.90 -5.15
C PRO A 42 -18.64 -11.45 -4.45
N TYR A 43 -17.46 -10.94 -4.80
CA TYR A 43 -16.22 -11.17 -4.08
C TYR A 43 -15.58 -9.84 -3.69
N GLY A 44 -14.97 -9.82 -2.50
CA GLY A 44 -14.21 -8.66 -2.04
C GLY A 44 -12.83 -8.65 -2.71
N HIS A 45 -12.54 -7.61 -3.47
CA HIS A 45 -11.21 -7.33 -3.97
C HIS A 45 -10.60 -6.17 -3.19
N TRP A 46 -9.31 -6.25 -2.90
CA TRP A 46 -8.61 -5.16 -2.26
C TRP A 46 -8.58 -3.94 -3.18
N ALA A 47 -9.06 -2.81 -2.67
CA ALA A 47 -8.98 -1.51 -3.36
C ALA A 47 -7.53 -1.05 -3.54
N PHE A 48 -6.66 -1.53 -2.66
CA PHE A 48 -5.26 -1.17 -2.56
C PHE A 48 -4.37 -2.34 -2.95
N ASN A 49 -3.45 -2.10 -3.88
CA ASN A 49 -2.46 -3.10 -4.26
C ASN A 49 -1.28 -3.08 -3.28
N THR A 50 -1.35 -3.94 -2.26
CA THR A 50 -0.32 -4.06 -1.22
C THR A 50 1.06 -4.38 -1.80
N GLN A 51 1.12 -5.22 -2.84
CA GLN A 51 2.37 -5.61 -3.49
C GLN A 51 3.07 -4.40 -4.16
N VAL A 52 2.30 -3.54 -4.83
CA VAL A 52 2.85 -2.31 -5.43
C VAL A 52 3.43 -1.39 -4.36
N CYS A 53 2.79 -1.32 -3.20
CA CYS A 53 3.25 -0.49 -2.10
C CYS A 53 4.46 -1.06 -1.38
N GLU A 54 4.56 -2.38 -1.23
CA GLU A 54 5.78 -3.04 -0.75
C GLU A 54 6.96 -2.78 -1.69
N GLN A 55 6.76 -2.90 -3.02
CA GLN A 55 7.79 -2.60 -4.01
C GLN A 55 8.22 -1.12 -3.97
N LEU A 56 7.25 -0.21 -3.85
CA LEU A 56 7.53 1.22 -3.72
C LEU A 56 8.31 1.53 -2.44
N ASN A 57 7.93 0.95 -1.31
CA ASN A 57 8.62 1.12 -0.03
C ASN A 57 10.04 0.56 -0.07
N ALA A 58 10.23 -0.61 -0.70
CA ALA A 58 11.57 -1.19 -0.90
C ALA A 58 12.46 -0.26 -1.74
N TRP A 59 11.91 0.35 -2.79
CA TRP A 59 12.64 1.33 -3.60
C TRP A 59 12.94 2.62 -2.83
N LEU A 60 11.98 3.13 -2.05
CA LEU A 60 12.16 4.30 -1.19
C LEU A 60 13.14 4.06 -0.04
N GLY A 61 13.41 2.81 0.33
CA GLY A 61 14.36 2.45 1.39
C GLY A 61 15.74 3.08 1.20
N GLY A 62 16.21 3.24 -0.05
CA GLY A 62 17.48 3.91 -0.35
C GLY A 62 17.52 5.41 -0.02
N TYR A 63 16.36 6.04 0.14
CA TYR A 63 16.21 7.48 0.44
C TYR A 63 15.82 7.74 1.89
N GLN A 64 15.63 6.68 2.69
CA GLN A 64 15.06 6.77 4.03
C GLN A 64 15.84 7.71 4.96
N SER A 65 17.17 7.72 4.89
CA SER A 65 18.02 8.56 5.75
C SER A 65 17.79 10.06 5.52
N ILE A 66 17.67 10.46 4.26
CA ILE A 66 17.44 11.86 3.87
C ILE A 66 15.98 12.23 4.12
N ALA A 67 15.04 11.36 3.74
CA ALA A 67 13.60 11.61 3.87
C ALA A 67 13.17 11.82 5.33
N LYS A 68 13.77 11.10 6.28
CA LYS A 68 13.48 11.23 7.73
C LYS A 68 13.87 12.59 8.32
N GLN A 69 14.78 13.33 7.69
CA GLN A 69 15.26 14.62 8.19
C GLN A 69 14.51 15.82 7.56
N MET A 70 13.62 15.57 6.61
CA MET A 70 12.90 16.61 5.90
C MET A 70 11.73 17.16 6.71
N THR A 71 11.45 18.45 6.53
CA THR A 71 10.16 19.02 6.94
C THR A 71 9.04 18.41 6.09
N PRO A 72 7.78 18.39 6.57
CA PRO A 72 6.66 17.84 5.82
C PRO A 72 6.51 18.44 4.40
N GLY A 73 6.74 19.74 4.24
CA GLY A 73 6.71 20.41 2.93
C GLY A 73 7.80 19.91 1.99
N ASN A 74 9.04 19.79 2.48
CA ASN A 74 10.17 19.28 1.69
C ASN A 74 9.99 17.81 1.34
N PHE A 75 9.48 17.01 2.28
CA PHE A 75 9.16 15.60 2.05
C PHE A 75 8.13 15.44 0.93
N ASN A 76 7.02 16.20 0.97
CA ASN A 76 5.99 16.16 -0.07
C ASN A 76 6.57 16.52 -1.44
N TRP A 77 7.30 17.63 -1.54
CA TRP A 77 7.95 18.03 -2.78
C TRP A 77 8.92 16.96 -3.29
N PHE A 78 9.74 16.40 -2.39
CA PHE A 78 10.72 15.36 -2.72
C PHE A 78 10.05 14.10 -3.28
N ILE A 79 9.00 13.60 -2.63
CA ILE A 79 8.25 12.42 -3.08
C ILE A 79 7.64 12.66 -4.46
N HIS A 80 7.01 13.82 -4.69
CA HIS A 80 6.45 14.14 -5.99
C HIS A 80 7.51 14.15 -7.10
N VAL A 81 8.64 14.80 -6.86
CA VAL A 81 9.73 14.90 -7.84
C VAL A 81 10.34 13.53 -8.12
N ILE A 82 10.63 12.75 -7.09
CA ILE A 82 11.34 11.49 -7.26
C ILE A 82 10.48 10.42 -7.93
N LEU A 83 9.17 10.38 -7.63
CA LEU A 83 8.21 9.51 -8.32
C LEU A 83 8.07 9.89 -9.80
N PHE A 84 8.07 11.19 -10.12
CA PHE A 84 8.01 11.65 -11.50
C PHE A 84 9.23 11.19 -12.31
N TYR A 85 10.44 11.37 -11.76
CA TYR A 85 11.66 10.91 -12.41
C TYR A 85 11.75 9.39 -12.51
N HIS A 86 11.38 8.68 -11.44
CA HIS A 86 11.36 7.22 -11.42
C HIS A 86 10.45 6.65 -12.52
N THR A 87 9.21 7.17 -12.61
CA THR A 87 8.25 6.76 -13.65
C THR A 87 8.81 6.99 -15.05
N LYS A 88 9.38 8.18 -15.32
CA LYS A 88 10.01 8.49 -16.60
C LYS A 88 11.15 7.53 -16.95
N TYR A 89 12.00 7.22 -15.99
CA TYR A 89 13.12 6.31 -16.19
C TYR A 89 12.66 4.87 -16.44
N THR A 90 11.69 4.39 -15.66
CA THR A 90 11.14 3.03 -15.77
C THR A 90 10.46 2.81 -17.12
N ILE A 91 9.66 3.76 -17.60
CA ILE A 91 9.03 3.69 -18.94
C ILE A 91 10.10 3.60 -20.03
N LYS A 92 11.12 4.48 -19.98
CA LYS A 92 12.23 4.43 -20.94
C LYS A 92 12.99 3.12 -20.91
N LYS A 93 13.16 2.51 -19.73
CA LYS A 93 13.83 1.21 -19.56
C LYS A 93 12.99 0.07 -20.14
N GLN A 94 11.67 0.13 -19.98
CA GLN A 94 10.73 -0.84 -20.55
C GLN A 94 10.69 -0.77 -22.09
N GLN A 95 10.75 0.43 -22.66
CA GLN A 95 10.79 0.62 -24.13
C GLN A 95 12.07 0.10 -24.80
N LYS A 96 13.14 -0.12 -24.04
CA LYS A 96 14.42 -0.66 -24.53
C LYS A 96 14.53 -2.18 -24.41
N LYS A 97 13.57 -2.83 -23.76
CA LYS A 97 13.45 -4.28 -23.68
C LYS A 97 12.53 -4.77 -24.77
#